data_AF-A0A377V3U8-F1
#
_entry.id   AF-A0A377V3U8-F1
#
_cell.length_a   1.000
_cell.length_b   1.000
_cell.length_c   1.000
_cell.angle_alpha   90.00
_cell.angle_beta   90.00
_cell.angle_gamma   90.00
#
_symmetry.space_group_name_H-M   'P 1'
#
loop_
_entity.id
_entity.type
_entity.pdbx_description
1 polymer ?
#
loop_
_entity_poly.entity_id
_entity_poly.type
_entity_poly.pdbx_seq_one_letter_code
_entity_poly.pdbx_strand_id
1 'polypeptide(L)'
;MVWEIKAHRLPVSEVINNYQRSEVIDPLTVKFYFNKPSPGFLQGTATIGSGLVSLSTLQRNFEELGDARHIIGSGPFVVQDEKPGRELTLVARKDYQWGAEKHCPAGAR
;
A
#
# COMPACT_ATOMS: atom_id res chain seq x y z
N MET A 1 11.02 -2.07 8.41
CA MET A 1 9.77 -1.37 8.77
C MET A 1 9.96 -0.18 9.71
N VAL A 2 10.19 -0.31 11.04
CA VAL A 2 10.27 0.88 11.94
C VAL A 2 11.42 1.84 11.59
N TRP A 3 12.55 1.31 11.13
CA TRP A 3 13.70 2.12 10.70
C TRP A 3 13.44 2.89 9.40
N GLU A 4 12.77 2.27 8.42
CA GLU A 4 12.36 2.92 7.17
C GLU A 4 11.32 4.01 7.41
N ILE A 5 10.37 3.78 8.34
CA ILE A 5 9.36 4.77 8.72
C ILE A 5 10.03 6.07 9.21
N LYS A 6 11.03 5.96 10.10
CA LYS A 6 11.76 7.13 10.60
C LYS A 6 12.64 7.78 9.54
N ALA A 7 13.34 6.99 8.72
CA ALA A 7 14.22 7.50 7.68
C ALA A 7 13.47 8.34 6.63
N HIS A 8 12.26 7.88 6.26
CA HIS A 8 11.42 8.52 5.24
C HIS A 8 10.33 9.42 5.82
N ARG A 9 10.33 9.68 7.14
CA ARG A 9 9.36 10.52 7.86
C ARG A 9 7.91 10.07 7.65
N LEU A 10 7.68 8.77 7.47
CA LEU A 10 6.34 8.21 7.33
C LEU A 10 5.59 8.28 8.68
N PRO A 11 4.27 8.52 8.67
CA PRO A 11 3.49 8.52 9.90
C PRO A 11 3.39 7.12 10.49
N VAL A 12 3.32 7.05 11.82
CA VAL A 12 3.00 5.79 12.52
C VAL A 12 1.51 5.51 12.34
N SER A 13 1.17 4.26 12.01
CA SER A 13 -0.23 3.84 11.88
C SER A 13 -0.96 3.92 13.23
N GLU A 14 -2.10 4.62 13.27
CA GLU A 14 -2.95 4.71 14.45
C GLU A 14 -3.88 3.49 14.60
N VAL A 15 -4.06 2.71 13.52
CA VAL A 15 -5.04 1.60 13.47
C VAL A 15 -4.43 0.23 13.84
N ILE A 16 -3.10 0.12 13.90
CA ILE A 16 -2.40 -1.12 14.26
C ILE A 16 -1.77 -0.97 15.66
N ASN A 17 -2.50 -1.39 16.70
CA ASN A 17 -1.98 -1.39 18.06
C ASN A 17 -1.12 -2.64 18.35
N ASN A 18 -0.26 -2.54 19.37
CA ASN A 18 0.52 -3.66 19.92
C ASN A 18 1.46 -4.38 18.92
N TYR A 19 1.63 -3.89 17.68
CA TYR A 19 2.51 -4.48 16.68
C TYR A 19 3.97 -4.42 17.13
N GLN A 20 4.62 -5.58 17.12
CA GLN A 20 6.02 -5.71 17.50
C GLN A 20 6.90 -5.92 16.27
N ARG A 21 6.57 -6.91 15.44
CA ARG A 21 7.31 -7.26 14.22
C ARG A 21 6.49 -8.15 13.29
N SER A 22 6.93 -8.27 12.05
CA SER A 22 6.48 -9.28 11.10
C SER A 22 7.66 -10.11 10.61
N GLU A 23 7.37 -11.33 10.17
CA GLU A 23 8.34 -12.28 9.65
C GLU A 23 7.80 -12.85 8.34
N VAL A 24 8.59 -12.74 7.27
CA VAL A 24 8.28 -13.40 6.00
C VAL A 24 8.73 -14.85 6.13
N ILE A 25 7.78 -15.77 6.20
CA ILE A 25 8.05 -17.21 6.33
C ILE A 25 8.36 -17.80 4.94
N ASP A 26 7.61 -17.37 3.93
CA ASP A 26 7.74 -17.75 2.52
C ASP A 26 7.06 -16.68 1.62
N PRO A 27 7.11 -16.78 0.28
CA PRO A 27 6.58 -15.74 -0.61
C PRO A 27 5.10 -15.37 -0.42
N LEU A 28 4.28 -16.25 0.15
CA LEU A 28 2.83 -16.02 0.34
C LEU A 28 2.41 -16.08 1.81
N THR A 29 3.36 -16.23 2.75
CA THR A 29 3.08 -16.33 4.18
C THR A 29 3.87 -15.29 4.98
N VAL A 30 3.14 -14.40 5.64
CA VAL A 30 3.70 -13.45 6.61
C VAL A 30 3.10 -13.72 7.99
N LYS A 31 3.97 -13.83 8.99
CA LYS A 31 3.58 -13.99 10.39
C LYS A 31 3.75 -12.68 11.15
N PHE A 32 2.71 -12.27 11.88
CA PHE A 32 2.69 -11.05 12.67
C PHE A 32 2.82 -11.36 14.16
N TYR A 33 3.63 -10.58 14.87
CA TYR A 33 3.88 -10.71 16.30
C TYR A 33 3.41 -9.45 17.00
N PHE A 34 2.62 -9.63 18.06
CA PHE A 34 2.08 -8.55 18.89
C PHE A 34 2.52 -8.75 20.33
N ASN A 35 2.83 -7.65 21.02
CA ASN A 35 3.23 -7.71 22.44
C ASN A 35 2.04 -7.92 23.39
N LYS A 36 0.82 -7.69 22.91
CA LYS A 36 -0.48 -7.87 23.58
C LYS A 36 -1.54 -8.20 22.52
N PRO A 37 -2.71 -8.74 22.88
CA PRO A 37 -3.80 -8.99 21.91
C PRO A 37 -4.13 -7.75 21.08
N SER A 38 -4.35 -7.93 19.77
CA SER A 38 -4.73 -6.88 18.82
C SER A 38 -5.98 -7.30 18.03
N PRO A 39 -7.18 -7.29 18.64
CA PRO A 39 -8.40 -7.80 18.00
C PRO A 39 -8.81 -6.98 16.76
N GLY A 40 -8.46 -5.69 16.71
CA GLY A 40 -8.74 -4.81 15.59
C GLY A 40 -7.79 -4.97 14.40
N PHE A 41 -6.74 -5.81 14.50
CA PHE A 41 -5.70 -5.90 13.48
C PHE A 41 -6.25 -6.19 12.07
N LEU A 42 -7.10 -7.21 11.94
CA LEU A 42 -7.66 -7.61 10.65
C LEU A 42 -8.52 -6.52 10.02
N GLN A 43 -9.30 -5.80 10.84
CA GLN A 43 -10.07 -4.65 10.38
C GLN A 43 -9.14 -3.51 9.95
N GLY A 44 -8.11 -3.20 10.75
CA GLY A 44 -7.11 -2.18 10.45
C GLY A 44 -6.41 -2.42 9.11
N THR A 45 -6.07 -3.68 8.80
CA THR A 45 -5.46 -4.07 7.51
C THR A 45 -6.42 -4.00 6.33
N ALA A 46 -7.74 -3.93 6.55
CA ALA A 46 -8.74 -3.82 5.50
C ALA A 46 -9.17 -2.37 5.23
N THR A 47 -8.57 -1.39 5.90
CA THR A 47 -8.89 0.04 5.70
C THR A 47 -8.16 0.61 4.49
N ILE A 48 -8.69 1.71 3.93
CA ILE A 48 -8.11 2.37 2.75
C ILE A 48 -6.66 2.83 2.95
N GLY A 49 -6.26 3.15 4.18
CA GLY A 49 -4.90 3.55 4.53
C GLY A 49 -3.89 2.41 4.62
N SER A 50 -4.34 1.16 4.51
CA SER A 50 -3.52 -0.04 4.65
C SER A 50 -3.22 -0.74 3.32
N GLY A 51 -3.33 -0.01 2.21
CA GLY A 51 -3.03 -0.52 0.87
C GLY A 51 -1.56 -0.93 0.70
N LEU A 52 -1.32 -2.02 -0.04
CA LEU A 52 0.03 -2.45 -0.39
C LEU A 52 0.60 -1.53 -1.49
N VAL A 53 1.80 -1.02 -1.26
CA VAL A 53 2.55 -0.18 -2.19
C VAL A 53 3.90 -0.81 -2.54
N SER A 54 4.43 -0.42 -3.70
CA SER A 54 5.74 -0.88 -4.17
C SER A 54 6.89 -0.42 -3.26
N LEU A 55 8.01 -1.12 -3.29
CA LEU A 55 9.24 -0.71 -2.60
C LEU A 55 9.71 0.67 -3.07
N SER A 56 9.58 1.00 -4.36
CA SER A 56 9.93 2.33 -4.89
C SER A 56 9.06 3.44 -4.33
N THR A 57 7.80 3.17 -3.95
CA THR A 57 6.96 4.13 -3.23
C THR A 57 7.49 4.33 -1.81
N LEU A 58 7.84 3.23 -1.12
CA LEU A 58 8.31 3.27 0.28
C LEU A 58 9.68 3.91 0.46
N GLN A 59 10.51 3.94 -0.58
CA GLN A 59 11.83 4.58 -0.58
C GLN A 59 11.78 6.11 -0.72
N ARG A 60 10.59 6.70 -0.89
CA ARG A 60 10.40 8.15 -1.00
C ARG A 60 10.14 8.78 0.35
N ASN A 61 10.50 10.05 0.49
CA ASN A 61 10.12 10.81 1.67
C ASN A 61 8.62 11.11 1.67
N PHE A 62 8.06 11.25 2.86
CA PHE A 62 6.64 11.53 3.04
C PHE A 62 6.14 12.74 2.25
N GLU A 63 6.93 13.81 2.13
CA GLU A 63 6.55 15.02 1.40
C GLU A 63 6.44 14.80 -0.12
N GLU A 64 7.14 13.80 -0.66
CA GLU A 64 7.09 13.46 -2.09
C GLU A 64 5.83 12.65 -2.45
N LEU A 65 5.16 12.06 -1.44
CA LEU A 65 3.95 11.25 -1.60
C LEU A 65 2.68 12.10 -1.75
N GLY A 66 2.80 13.44 -1.73
CA GLY A 66 1.72 14.34 -2.13
C GLY A 66 1.48 14.39 -3.65
N ASP A 67 2.42 13.89 -4.46
CA ASP A 67 2.27 13.69 -5.90
C ASP A 67 1.85 12.24 -6.18
N ALA A 68 0.63 12.06 -6.65
CA ALA A 68 0.02 10.75 -6.86
C ALA A 68 0.78 9.91 -7.89
N ARG A 69 1.54 10.53 -8.81
CA ARG A 69 2.34 9.84 -9.83
C ARG A 69 3.51 9.07 -9.21
N HIS A 70 3.91 9.43 -7.98
CA HIS A 70 4.94 8.71 -7.23
C HIS A 70 4.42 7.47 -6.49
N ILE A 71 3.10 7.25 -6.48
CA ILE A 71 2.47 6.18 -5.72
C ILE A 71 2.14 5.00 -6.65
N ILE A 72 2.87 3.90 -6.49
CA ILE A 72 2.55 2.63 -7.14
C ILE A 72 1.97 1.65 -6.11
N GLY A 73 0.67 1.34 -6.24
CA GLY A 73 -0.05 0.37 -5.40
C GLY A 73 -0.18 -1.02 -6.04
N SER A 74 -0.86 -1.96 -5.39
CA SER A 74 -1.21 -3.28 -5.94
C SER A 74 -2.57 -3.35 -6.65
N GLY A 75 -3.20 -2.20 -6.89
CA GLY A 75 -4.53 -2.10 -7.49
C GLY A 75 -4.56 -2.29 -9.01
N PRO A 76 -5.78 -2.33 -9.60
CA PRO A 76 -6.00 -2.52 -11.02
C PRO A 76 -5.68 -1.31 -11.90
N PHE A 77 -5.41 -0.14 -11.30
CA PHE A 77 -5.10 1.10 -12.02
C PHE A 77 -3.77 1.69 -11.53
N VAL A 78 -3.11 2.43 -12.41
CA VAL A 78 -1.93 3.25 -12.11
C VAL A 78 -2.20 4.70 -12.48
N VAL A 79 -1.56 5.62 -11.77
CA VAL A 79 -1.65 7.05 -12.07
C VAL A 79 -0.87 7.35 -13.34
N GLN A 80 -1.54 7.91 -14.35
CA GLN A 80 -0.91 8.39 -15.57
C GLN A 80 -0.52 9.87 -15.44
N ASP A 81 -1.41 10.70 -14.90
CA ASP A 81 -1.18 12.13 -14.73
C ASP A 81 -1.96 12.68 -13.54
N GLU A 82 -1.49 13.80 -12.99
CA GLU A 82 -2.14 14.53 -11.92
C GLU A 82 -2.04 16.04 -12.17
N LYS A 83 -3.18 16.73 -12.05
CA LYS A 83 -3.29 18.18 -11.92
C LYS A 83 -3.73 18.48 -10.49
N PRO A 84 -2.80 18.88 -9.59
CA PRO A 84 -3.10 19.04 -8.18
C PRO A 84 -4.34 19.89 -7.92
N GLY A 85 -5.24 19.38 -7.08
CA GLY A 85 -6.51 20.04 -6.73
C GLY A 85 -7.57 20.06 -7.84
N ARG A 86 -7.34 19.41 -8.98
CA ARG A 86 -8.24 19.46 -10.14
C ARG A 86 -8.57 18.11 -10.75
N GLU A 87 -7.57 17.31 -11.09
CA GLU A 87 -7.77 16.11 -11.91
C GLU A 87 -6.72 15.04 -11.60
N LEU A 88 -7.14 13.77 -11.61
CA LEU A 88 -6.28 12.61 -11.53
C LEU A 88 -6.64 11.65 -12.66
N THR A 89 -5.70 11.38 -13.56
CA THR A 89 -5.90 10.46 -14.68
C THR A 89 -5.34 9.09 -14.31
N LEU A 90 -6.21 8.08 -14.33
CA LEU A 90 -5.86 6.69 -14.06
C LEU A 90 -5.95 5.85 -15.34
N VAL A 91 -5.00 4.93 -15.51
CA VAL A 91 -5.02 3.95 -16.60
C VAL A 91 -4.99 2.53 -16.06
N ALA A 92 -5.65 1.61 -16.76
CA ALA A 92 -5.67 0.20 -16.40
C ALA A 92 -4.24 -0.37 -16.39
N ARG A 93 -3.92 -1.15 -15.35
CA ARG A 93 -2.64 -1.83 -15.23
C ARG A 93 -2.62 -3.05 -16.15
N LYS A 94 -1.67 -3.08 -17.09
CA LYS A 94 -1.55 -4.12 -18.13
C LYS A 94 -1.17 -5.50 -17.57
N ASP A 95 -0.39 -5.53 -16.49
CA ASP A 95 0.07 -6.75 -15.83
C ASP A 95 -0.84 -7.21 -14.69
N TYR A 96 -2.06 -6.67 -14.58
CA TYR A 96 -2.99 -6.98 -13.50
C TYR A 96 -3.66 -8.36 -13.69
N GLN A 97 -3.00 -9.40 -13.17
CA GLN A 97 -3.42 -10.80 -13.33
C GLN A 97 -3.98 -11.43 -12.04
N TRP A 98 -3.92 -10.74 -10.90
CA TRP A 98 -4.29 -11.29 -9.59
C TRP A 98 -5.71 -10.92 -9.11
N GLY A 99 -6.43 -10.09 -9.86
CA GLY A 99 -7.84 -9.78 -9.57
C GLY A 99 -8.79 -10.84 -10.12
N ALA A 100 -10.04 -10.83 -9.64
CA ALA A 100 -11.09 -11.67 -10.20
C ALA A 100 -11.33 -11.35 -11.69
N GLU A 101 -11.46 -12.38 -12.53
CA GLU A 101 -11.61 -12.21 -13.99
C GLU A 101 -12.78 -11.30 -14.38
N LYS A 102 -13.88 -11.33 -13.62
CA LYS A 102 -15.06 -10.49 -13.85
C LYS A 102 -14.86 -9.01 -13.50
N HIS A 103 -13.74 -8.67 -12.86
CA HIS A 103 -13.41 -7.32 -12.41
C HIS A 103 -12.10 -6.82 -13.03
N CYS A 104 -11.58 -7.49 -14.06
CA CYS A 104 -10.43 -7.04 -14.82
C CYS A 104 -10.81 -5.78 -15.63
N PRO A 105 -10.14 -4.63 -15.45
CA PRO A 105 -10.47 -3.42 -16.18
C PRO A 105 -10.27 -3.59 -17.69
N ALA A 106 -11.11 -2.93 -18.49
CA ALA A 106 -10.90 -2.86 -19.93
C ALA A 106 -9.51 -2.25 -20.23
N GLY A 107 -8.68 -2.96 -21.01
CA GLY A 107 -7.32 -2.56 -21.36
C GLY A 107 -6.19 -3.20 -20.55
N ALA A 108 -6.50 -4.08 -19.59
CA ALA A 108 -5.51 -4.87 -18.84
C ALA A 108 -5.06 -6.17 -19.54
N ARG A 109 -5.27 -6.31 -20.87
CA ARG A 109 -4.86 -7.45 -21.69
C ARG A 109 -4.25 -6.99 -23.00
#